data_AF-A0A8B6G7V8-F1
#
_entry.id   AF-A0A8B6G7V8-F1
#
_cell.length_a   1.000
_cell.length_b   1.000
_cell.length_c   1.000
_cell.angle_alpha   90.00
_cell.angle_beta   90.00
_cell.angle_gamma   90.00
#
_symmetry.space_group_name_H-M   'P 1'
#
loop_
_entity.id
_entity.type
_entity.pdbx_description
1 polymer ?
#
loop_
_entity_poly.entity_id
_entity_poly.type
_entity_poly.pdbx_seq_one_letter_code
_entity_poly.pdbx_strand_id
1 'polypeptide(L)'
;MGGSTLSAMAEAVENASVVLICMSEKYKLSPNCRLEAEYTFQCRKDYIPLMLQKQYRPDGWLGAILGAKLYFDFSGKYPFEKPWNGLMKELKGMGKLGESMEKRADSTDALIASSSSTTTTYAAPSSSRLLKMNNDDVSEWLCSVKLDGCVPYFAQFNGKLLDQLKKMKEEAPEFYYQCLERSLKMNLVEILTFTEALQQL
;
A
#
# COMPACT_ATOMS: atom_id res chain seq x y z
N MET A 1 12.81 5.09 13.20
CA MET A 1 12.71 6.36 12.47
C MET A 1 11.24 6.75 12.48
N GLY A 2 10.87 7.82 13.20
CA GLY A 2 9.49 8.26 13.31
C GLY A 2 9.06 8.98 12.04
N GLY A 3 8.70 8.22 11.01
CA GLY A 3 7.90 8.78 9.92
C GLY A 3 6.56 9.19 10.53
N SER A 4 6.18 10.46 10.39
CA SER A 4 4.80 10.85 10.69
C SER A 4 3.87 10.00 9.82
N THR A 5 2.70 9.63 10.34
CA THR A 5 1.67 8.89 9.56
C THR A 5 1.42 9.52 8.20
N LEU A 6 1.55 10.84 8.11
CA LEU A 6 1.44 11.62 6.88
C LEU A 6 2.53 11.29 5.85
N SER A 7 3.77 11.04 6.27
CA SER A 7 4.87 10.67 5.37
C SER A 7 4.64 9.31 4.73
N ALA A 8 4.15 8.33 5.52
CA ALA A 8 3.83 7.00 5.00
C ALA A 8 2.62 7.04 4.05
N MET A 9 1.61 7.85 4.36
CA MET A 9 0.48 8.09 3.46
C MET A 9 0.91 8.72 2.13
N ALA A 10 1.80 9.72 2.18
CA ALA A 10 2.33 10.35 0.97
C ALA A 10 3.13 9.34 0.13
N GLU A 11 4.06 8.62 0.75
CA GLU A 11 4.87 7.61 0.08
C GLU A 11 4.01 6.52 -0.58
N ALA A 12 2.90 6.11 0.05
CA ALA A 12 1.96 5.16 -0.52
C ALA A 12 1.32 5.68 -1.82
N VAL A 13 0.90 6.95 -1.84
CA VAL A 13 0.33 7.59 -3.04
C VAL A 13 1.39 7.77 -4.14
N GLU A 14 2.60 8.19 -3.77
CA GLU A 14 3.70 8.40 -4.73
C GLU A 14 4.14 7.10 -5.40
N ASN A 15 4.17 5.98 -4.66
CA ASN A 15 4.61 4.69 -5.18
C ASN A 15 3.46 3.86 -5.78
N ALA A 16 2.20 4.26 -5.57
CA ALA A 16 1.07 3.58 -6.18
C ALA A 16 1.09 3.72 -7.71
N SER A 17 0.80 2.62 -8.40
CA SER A 17 0.48 2.64 -9.84
C SER A 17 -0.93 3.19 -10.10
N VAL A 18 -1.86 2.91 -9.18
CA VAL A 18 -3.24 3.38 -9.23
C VAL A 18 -3.79 3.51 -7.81
N VAL A 19 -4.61 4.53 -7.58
CA VAL A 19 -5.29 4.75 -6.29
C VAL A 19 -6.78 4.45 -6.41
N LEU A 20 -7.34 3.69 -5.47
CA LEU A 20 -8.78 3.42 -5.42
C LEU A 20 -9.47 4.41 -4.47
N ILE A 21 -10.38 5.23 -4.99
CA ILE A 21 -11.11 6.22 -4.19
C ILE A 21 -12.48 5.65 -3.81
N CYS A 22 -12.59 5.17 -2.57
CA CYS A 22 -13.78 4.53 -2.02
C CYS A 22 -14.80 5.56 -1.48
N MET A 23 -15.62 6.10 -2.38
CA MET A 23 -16.59 7.15 -2.09
C MET A 23 -17.68 6.70 -1.10
N SER A 24 -17.76 7.44 -0.01
CA SER A 24 -18.82 7.37 1.00
C SER A 24 -18.85 8.68 1.79
N GLU A 25 -19.89 8.89 2.59
CA GLU A 25 -19.97 10.04 3.49
C GLU A 25 -18.82 10.04 4.51
N LYS A 26 -18.48 8.87 5.06
CA LYS A 26 -17.35 8.71 5.98
C LYS A 26 -16.01 9.02 5.32
N TYR A 27 -15.85 8.63 4.04
CA TYR A 27 -14.66 9.00 3.27
C TYR A 27 -14.54 10.52 3.14
N LYS A 28 -15.64 11.20 2.80
CA LYS A 28 -15.65 12.67 2.63
C LYS A 28 -15.37 13.42 3.95
N LEU A 29 -15.78 12.88 5.08
CA LEU A 29 -15.59 13.49 6.39
C LEU A 29 -14.20 13.22 7.00
N SER A 30 -13.47 12.22 6.50
CA SER A 30 -12.15 11.86 7.00
C SER A 30 -11.08 12.84 6.49
N PRO A 31 -10.35 13.56 7.37
CA PRO A 31 -9.28 14.46 6.94
C PRO A 31 -8.12 13.72 6.28
N ASN A 32 -7.83 12.48 6.71
CA ASN A 32 -6.76 11.67 6.11
C ASN A 32 -7.12 11.26 4.68
N CYS A 33 -8.36 10.79 4.45
CA CYS A 33 -8.82 10.42 3.11
C CYS A 33 -8.91 11.63 2.17
N ARG A 34 -9.21 12.81 2.73
CA ARG A 34 -9.14 14.07 1.98
C ARG A 34 -7.72 14.40 1.55
N LEU A 35 -6.75 14.34 2.47
CA LEU A 35 -5.35 14.58 2.17
C LEU A 35 -4.83 13.60 1.11
N GLU A 36 -5.11 12.30 1.25
CA GLU A 36 -4.72 11.27 0.29
C GLU A 36 -5.32 11.51 -1.10
N ALA A 37 -6.61 11.89 -1.17
CA ALA A 37 -7.28 12.18 -2.44
C ALA A 37 -6.74 13.45 -3.13
N GLU A 38 -6.58 14.53 -2.36
CA GLU A 38 -6.01 15.78 -2.87
C GLU A 38 -4.57 15.56 -3.35
N TYR A 39 -3.79 14.79 -2.60
CA TYR A 39 -2.42 14.48 -2.96
C TYR A 39 -2.32 13.56 -4.18
N THR A 40 -3.17 12.54 -4.27
CA THR A 40 -3.31 11.70 -5.49
C THR A 40 -3.57 12.56 -6.72
N PHE A 41 -4.46 13.55 -6.60
CA PHE A 41 -4.77 14.48 -7.67
C PHE A 41 -3.59 15.40 -8.01
N GLN A 42 -2.88 15.93 -7.01
CA GLN A 42 -1.68 16.77 -7.20
C GLN A 42 -0.54 16.01 -7.88
N CYS A 43 -0.28 14.78 -7.47
CA CYS A 43 0.71 13.89 -8.08
C CYS A 43 0.31 13.40 -9.47
N ARG A 44 -0.89 13.75 -9.97
CA ARG A 44 -1.48 13.28 -11.23
C ARG A 44 -1.46 11.75 -11.34
N LYS A 45 -1.69 11.08 -10.22
CA LYS A 45 -1.76 9.61 -10.19
C LYS A 45 -3.07 9.17 -10.79
N ASP A 46 -3.03 8.07 -11.54
CA ASP A 46 -4.25 7.45 -11.99
C ASP A 46 -5.04 6.94 -10.79
N TYR A 47 -6.34 7.15 -10.82
CA TYR A 47 -7.23 6.70 -9.76
C TYR A 47 -8.55 6.17 -10.32
N ILE A 48 -9.16 5.22 -9.61
CA ILE A 48 -10.45 4.62 -9.96
C ILE A 48 -11.45 4.94 -8.85
N PRO A 49 -12.54 5.67 -9.15
CA PRO A 49 -13.59 5.93 -8.17
C PRO A 49 -14.48 4.70 -7.96
N LEU A 50 -14.72 4.34 -6.70
CA LEU A 50 -15.60 3.25 -6.28
C LEU A 50 -16.72 3.82 -5.39
N MET A 51 -17.97 3.59 -5.75
CA MET A 51 -19.11 3.99 -4.92
C MET A 51 -19.42 2.89 -3.90
N LEU A 52 -19.21 3.16 -2.61
CA LEU A 52 -19.45 2.17 -1.55
C LEU A 52 -20.74 2.43 -0.75
N GLN A 53 -21.34 3.62 -0.88
CA GLN A 53 -22.55 4.01 -0.16
C GLN A 53 -23.73 4.23 -1.11
N LYS A 54 -24.88 3.63 -0.76
CA LYS A 54 -26.07 3.65 -1.61
C LYS A 54 -26.65 5.06 -1.64
N GLN A 55 -27.03 5.54 -2.83
CA GLN A 55 -27.58 6.89 -3.05
C GLN A 55 -26.64 8.02 -2.59
N TYR A 56 -25.35 7.74 -2.41
CA TYR A 56 -24.37 8.77 -2.13
C TYR A 56 -24.02 9.52 -3.43
N ARG A 57 -23.90 10.84 -3.34
CA ARG A 57 -23.44 11.69 -4.43
C ARG A 57 -22.25 12.49 -3.95
N PRO A 58 -21.05 12.31 -4.53
CA PRO A 58 -19.90 13.10 -4.15
C PRO A 58 -20.13 14.56 -4.55
N ASP A 59 -19.82 15.47 -3.63
CA ASP A 59 -20.03 16.89 -3.75
C ASP A 59 -18.88 17.67 -3.07
N GLY A 60 -18.81 18.98 -3.30
CA GLY A 60 -17.74 19.83 -2.79
C GLY A 60 -16.36 19.39 -3.29
N TRP A 61 -15.40 19.26 -2.38
CA TRP A 61 -14.01 18.90 -2.70
C TRP A 61 -13.90 17.53 -3.39
N LEU A 62 -14.67 16.54 -2.94
CA LEU A 62 -14.61 15.18 -3.49
C LEU A 62 -15.22 15.16 -4.90
N GLY A 63 -16.34 15.84 -5.10
CA GLY A 63 -16.94 16.00 -6.42
C GLY A 63 -16.01 16.73 -7.40
N ALA A 64 -15.28 17.76 -6.94
CA ALA A 64 -14.33 18.51 -7.76
C ALA A 64 -13.14 17.64 -8.21
N ILE A 65 -12.57 16.82 -7.32
CA ILE A 65 -11.47 15.92 -7.67
C ILE A 65 -11.92 14.87 -8.69
N LEU A 66 -13.11 14.30 -8.51
CA LEU A 66 -13.65 13.22 -9.35
C LEU A 66 -14.14 13.71 -10.72
N GLY A 67 -14.66 14.93 -10.78
CA GLY A 67 -15.20 15.53 -12.00
C GLY A 67 -16.26 14.65 -12.68
N ALA A 68 -16.10 14.44 -13.99
CA ALA A 68 -17.00 13.60 -14.79
C ALA A 68 -16.52 12.14 -14.92
N LYS A 69 -15.62 11.68 -14.05
CA LYS A 69 -15.05 10.33 -14.14
C LYS A 69 -16.09 9.25 -13.85
N LEU A 70 -16.06 8.18 -14.63
CA LEU A 70 -16.89 7.00 -14.40
C LEU A 70 -16.46 6.29 -13.11
N TYR A 71 -17.40 5.60 -12.47
CA TYR A 71 -17.17 4.89 -11.22
C TYR A 71 -17.80 3.50 -11.23
N PHE A 72 -17.23 2.60 -10.42
CA PHE A 72 -17.82 1.28 -10.16
C PHE A 72 -18.71 1.34 -8.93
N ASP A 73 -19.96 0.88 -9.05
CA ASP A 73 -20.91 0.85 -7.95
C ASP A 73 -20.84 -0.47 -7.17
N PHE A 74 -20.35 -0.40 -5.95
CA PHE A 74 -20.29 -1.47 -4.96
C PHE A 74 -21.25 -1.25 -3.78
N SER A 75 -22.11 -0.23 -3.85
CA SER A 75 -23.07 0.09 -2.79
C SER A 75 -24.27 -0.86 -2.72
N GLY A 76 -24.49 -1.66 -3.77
CA GLY A 76 -25.55 -2.65 -3.87
C GLY A 76 -25.22 -3.96 -3.15
N LYS A 77 -26.25 -4.68 -2.67
CA LYS A 77 -26.07 -6.00 -2.05
C LYS A 77 -25.68 -7.09 -3.05
N TYR A 78 -26.21 -7.05 -4.27
CA TYR A 78 -25.96 -8.04 -5.34
C TYR A 78 -26.19 -7.44 -6.73
N PRO A 79 -25.51 -7.96 -7.78
CA PRO A 79 -24.36 -8.86 -7.75
C PRO A 79 -23.02 -8.10 -7.66
N PHE A 80 -22.22 -8.37 -6.63
CA PHE A 80 -20.87 -7.82 -6.44
C PHE A 80 -19.89 -8.21 -7.58
N GLU A 81 -20.11 -9.39 -8.17
CA GLU A 81 -19.25 -9.93 -9.23
C GLU A 81 -19.18 -9.04 -10.48
N LYS A 82 -20.28 -8.37 -10.84
CA LYS A 82 -20.32 -7.54 -12.05
C LYS A 82 -19.37 -6.33 -11.96
N PRO A 83 -19.48 -5.44 -10.95
CA PRO A 83 -18.54 -4.33 -10.78
C PRO A 83 -17.13 -4.83 -10.45
N TRP A 84 -16.97 -5.95 -9.73
CA TRP A 84 -15.67 -6.55 -9.46
C TRP A 84 -14.92 -6.97 -10.73
N ASN A 85 -15.59 -7.68 -11.64
CA ASN A 85 -15.00 -8.08 -12.92
C ASN A 85 -14.67 -6.88 -13.81
N GLY A 86 -15.51 -5.83 -13.77
CA GLY A 86 -15.23 -4.56 -14.44
C GLY A 86 -13.97 -3.87 -13.91
N LEU A 87 -13.88 -3.74 -12.58
CA LEU A 87 -12.72 -3.18 -11.89
C LEU A 87 -11.44 -3.96 -12.22
N MET A 88 -11.50 -5.29 -12.14
CA MET A 88 -10.35 -6.16 -12.46
C MET A 88 -9.90 -6.02 -13.92
N LYS A 89 -10.83 -5.75 -14.85
CA LYS A 89 -10.49 -5.47 -16.24
C LYS A 89 -9.76 -4.14 -16.41
N GLU A 90 -10.21 -3.09 -15.71
CA GLU A 90 -9.52 -1.79 -15.74
C GLU A 90 -8.13 -1.87 -15.09
N LEU A 91 -8.01 -2.50 -13.92
CA LEU A 91 -6.72 -2.69 -13.24
C LEU A 91 -5.72 -3.45 -14.10
N LYS A 92 -6.16 -4.49 -14.83
CA LYS A 92 -5.30 -5.23 -15.78
C LYS A 92 -4.87 -4.38 -16.97
N GLY A 93 -5.66 -3.40 -17.38
CA GLY A 93 -5.30 -2.46 -18.44
C GLY A 93 -4.21 -1.47 -18.01
N MET A 94 -4.20 -1.09 -16.73
CA MET A 94 -3.31 -0.06 -16.18
C MET A 94 -1.91 -0.57 -15.80
N GLY A 95 -1.76 -1.89 -15.58
CA GLY A 95 -0.48 -2.53 -15.25
C GLY A 95 0.43 -2.84 -16.45
N LYS A 96 -0.02 -2.59 -17.69
CA LYS A 96 0.82 -2.74 -18.89
C LYS A 96 1.60 -1.44 -19.10
N LEU A 97 2.86 -1.46 -18.67
CA LEU A 97 3.78 -0.36 -18.93
C LEU A 97 3.92 -0.13 -20.45
N GLY A 98 3.54 1.06 -20.90
CA GLY A 98 3.91 1.60 -22.21
C GLY A 98 2.83 1.49 -23.30
N GLU A 99 2.49 2.67 -23.85
CA GLU A 99 1.76 2.90 -25.11
C GLU A 99 0.23 2.80 -25.04
N SER A 100 -0.42 3.93 -24.73
CA SER A 100 -1.26 4.64 -25.72
C SER A 100 -1.94 5.90 -25.15
N MET A 101 -1.65 7.02 -25.82
CA MET A 101 -2.47 8.23 -25.98
C MET A 101 -2.54 9.29 -24.86
N GLU A 102 -1.53 10.17 -24.88
CA GLU A 102 -1.83 11.55 -25.23
C GLU A 102 -2.68 11.60 -26.52
N LYS A 103 -3.93 12.04 -26.40
CA LYS A 103 -4.64 12.90 -27.37
C LYS A 103 -6.06 13.18 -26.88
N ARG A 104 -6.22 14.34 -26.24
CA ARG A 104 -7.23 15.32 -26.65
C ARG A 104 -6.86 16.69 -26.07
N ALA A 105 -6.53 17.58 -26.99
CA ALA A 105 -6.42 19.00 -26.76
C ALA A 105 -7.75 19.56 -26.25
N ASP A 106 -7.70 20.50 -25.31
CA ASP A 106 -8.20 21.82 -25.64
C ASP A 106 -7.41 22.90 -24.90
N SER A 107 -7.18 23.98 -25.62
CA SER A 107 -6.32 25.11 -25.30
C SER A 107 -7.02 26.08 -24.35
N THR A 108 -6.29 26.66 -23.39
CA THR A 108 -6.39 28.10 -23.09
C THR A 108 -5.23 28.54 -22.20
N ASP A 109 -4.64 29.67 -22.60
CA ASP A 109 -3.58 30.43 -21.94
C ASP A 109 -3.83 30.68 -20.44
N ALA A 110 -2.75 30.60 -19.64
CA ALA A 110 -2.18 31.80 -19.01
C ALA A 110 -0.90 31.46 -18.22
N LEU A 111 0.16 32.20 -18.54
CA LEU A 111 1.43 32.33 -17.82
C LEU A 111 1.22 32.96 -16.43
N ILE A 112 2.13 32.69 -15.47
CA ILE A 112 3.03 33.68 -14.82
C ILE A 112 3.82 33.07 -13.63
N ALA A 113 5.14 33.34 -13.67
CA ALA A 113 6.14 33.49 -12.59
C ALA A 113 6.65 32.31 -11.74
N SER A 114 7.84 31.85 -12.13
CA SER A 114 9.11 31.75 -11.38
C SER A 114 9.10 31.62 -9.84
N SER A 115 9.84 30.61 -9.32
CA SER A 115 11.05 30.79 -8.47
C SER A 115 11.70 29.46 -8.03
N SER A 116 12.92 29.22 -8.51
CA SER A 116 14.14 28.76 -7.80
C SER A 116 14.20 27.46 -6.97
N SER A 117 15.08 26.56 -7.48
CA SER A 117 16.17 25.82 -6.80
C SER A 117 15.88 24.82 -5.67
N THR A 118 16.21 23.54 -5.86
CA THR A 118 17.52 22.94 -5.52
C THR A 118 17.51 21.42 -5.76
N THR A 119 18.54 20.95 -6.46
CA THR A 119 18.94 19.54 -6.57
C THR A 119 19.54 19.07 -5.24
N THR A 120 19.00 17.99 -4.66
CA THR A 120 19.78 17.18 -3.72
C THR A 120 19.53 15.70 -3.93
N THR A 121 20.53 15.08 -4.54
CA THR A 121 20.80 13.64 -4.56
C THR A 121 20.93 13.13 -3.12
N TYR A 122 20.12 12.13 -2.73
CA TYR A 122 20.39 11.33 -1.54
C TYR A 122 20.30 9.84 -1.87
N ALA A 123 21.45 9.19 -1.72
CA ALA A 123 21.65 7.75 -1.85
C ALA A 123 21.05 7.00 -0.65
N ALA A 124 20.37 5.89 -0.92
CA ALA A 124 19.83 4.96 0.07
C ALA A 124 20.88 3.91 0.49
N PRO A 125 20.99 3.55 1.78
CA PRO A 125 21.72 2.36 2.21
C PRO A 125 20.77 1.20 2.56
N SER A 126 20.92 0.12 1.79
CA SER A 126 20.94 -1.31 2.20
C SER A 126 19.77 -1.94 2.97
N SER A 127 18.83 -2.55 2.22
CA SER A 127 17.91 -3.63 2.67
C SER A 127 17.99 -4.86 1.73
N SER A 128 19.21 -5.26 1.37
CA SER A 128 19.45 -6.16 0.22
C SER A 128 19.39 -7.66 0.55
N ARG A 129 19.36 -8.04 1.83
CA ARG A 129 19.52 -9.44 2.29
C ARG A 129 18.18 -10.15 2.48
N LEU A 130 17.23 -9.53 3.17
CA LEU A 130 15.86 -10.04 3.35
C LEU A 130 15.13 -10.27 2.02
N LEU A 131 15.29 -9.36 1.06
CA LEU A 131 14.59 -9.46 -0.23
C LEU A 131 15.10 -10.59 -1.14
N LYS A 132 16.25 -11.19 -0.82
CA LYS A 132 16.89 -12.26 -1.61
C LYS A 132 16.69 -13.66 -1.04
N MET A 133 16.21 -13.78 0.20
CA MET A 133 16.03 -15.09 0.85
C MET A 133 14.80 -15.82 0.31
N ASN A 134 15.01 -17.04 -0.16
CA ASN A 134 13.97 -18.00 -0.51
C ASN A 134 13.57 -18.84 0.73
N ASN A 135 12.57 -19.73 0.59
CA ASN A 135 12.07 -20.53 1.71
C ASN A 135 13.15 -21.43 2.32
N ASP A 136 14.06 -21.98 1.48
CA ASP A 136 15.17 -22.81 1.96
C ASP A 136 16.17 -21.99 2.78
N ASP A 137 16.49 -20.76 2.35
CA ASP A 137 17.37 -19.84 3.09
C ASP A 137 16.75 -19.43 4.44
N VAL A 138 15.43 -19.28 4.50
CA VAL A 138 14.70 -18.99 5.75
C VAL A 138 14.78 -20.18 6.71
N SER A 139 14.67 -21.41 6.20
CA SER A 139 14.83 -22.61 7.02
C SER A 139 16.25 -22.77 7.57
N GLU A 140 17.27 -22.53 6.74
CA GLU A 140 18.68 -22.59 7.14
C GLU A 140 19.02 -21.48 8.15
N TRP A 141 18.44 -20.29 7.96
CA TRP A 141 18.55 -19.19 8.92
C TRP A 141 17.91 -19.53 10.26
N LEU A 142 16.71 -20.13 10.29
CA LEU A 142 16.06 -20.54 11.54
C LEU A 142 16.89 -21.58 12.31
N CYS A 143 17.54 -22.52 11.61
CA CYS A 143 18.48 -23.46 12.22
C CYS A 143 19.71 -22.73 12.80
N SER A 144 20.23 -21.71 12.10
CA SER A 144 21.37 -20.90 12.59
C SER A 144 21.06 -20.12 13.88
N VAL A 145 19.78 -19.77 14.07
CA VAL A 145 19.25 -19.04 15.23
C VAL A 145 18.84 -19.99 16.37
N LYS A 146 19.02 -21.31 16.22
CA LYS A 146 18.61 -22.36 17.17
C LYS A 146 17.10 -22.46 17.36
N LEU A 147 16.34 -22.23 16.29
CA LEU A 147 14.87 -22.37 16.23
C LEU A 147 14.45 -23.54 15.33
N ASP A 148 15.19 -24.65 15.39
CA ASP A 148 14.99 -25.84 14.54
C ASP A 148 13.57 -26.44 14.68
N GLY A 149 12.96 -26.32 15.87
CA GLY A 149 11.59 -26.78 16.12
C GLY A 149 10.50 -25.98 15.40
N CYS A 150 10.82 -24.75 14.95
CA CYS A 150 9.88 -23.85 14.29
C CYS A 150 9.93 -23.95 12.76
N VAL A 151 10.97 -24.54 12.18
CA VAL A 151 11.15 -24.75 10.74
C VAL A 151 9.89 -25.26 10.01
N PRO A 152 9.13 -26.26 10.50
CA PRO A 152 7.93 -26.73 9.80
C PRO A 152 6.81 -25.67 9.71
N TYR A 153 6.73 -24.75 10.67
CA TYR A 153 5.74 -23.66 10.65
C TYR A 153 6.15 -22.53 9.70
N PHE A 154 7.44 -22.42 9.39
CA PHE A 154 8.02 -21.43 8.49
C PHE A 154 8.26 -21.96 7.06
N ALA A 155 7.81 -23.17 6.73
CA ALA A 155 8.03 -23.78 5.41
C ALA A 155 7.46 -22.96 4.23
N GLN A 156 6.48 -22.08 4.49
CA GLN A 156 5.89 -21.18 3.50
C GLN A 156 6.42 -19.73 3.59
N PHE A 157 7.36 -19.46 4.50
CA PHE A 157 7.90 -18.14 4.71
C PHE A 157 9.11 -17.92 3.82
N ASN A 158 9.01 -16.92 2.95
CA ASN A 158 10.13 -16.37 2.21
C ASN A 158 10.63 -15.08 2.88
N GLY A 159 11.76 -14.56 2.42
CA GLY A 159 12.34 -13.33 2.95
C GLY A 159 11.43 -12.11 2.86
N LYS A 160 10.49 -12.09 1.90
CA LYS A 160 9.44 -11.05 1.83
C LYS A 160 8.43 -11.16 2.99
N LEU A 161 8.03 -12.37 3.37
CA LEU A 161 7.09 -12.58 4.47
C LEU A 161 7.75 -12.31 5.83
N LEU A 162 9.06 -12.56 5.96
CA LEU A 162 9.84 -12.11 7.12
C LEU A 162 9.93 -10.58 7.21
N ASP A 163 10.12 -9.89 6.09
CA ASP A 163 10.08 -8.42 6.04
C ASP A 163 8.70 -7.86 6.45
N GLN A 164 7.62 -8.53 6.04
CA GLN A 164 6.26 -8.19 6.50
C GLN A 164 6.09 -8.46 7.99
N LEU A 165 6.62 -9.55 8.54
CA LEU A 165 6.62 -9.79 9.99
C LEU A 165 7.37 -8.69 10.75
N LYS A 166 8.50 -8.24 10.19
CA LYS A 166 9.32 -7.16 10.77
C LYS A 166 8.54 -5.84 10.80
N LYS A 167 7.83 -5.49 9.72
CA LYS A 167 6.92 -4.34 9.67
C LYS A 167 5.74 -4.47 10.63
N MET A 168 5.14 -5.66 10.71
CA MET A 168 4.02 -5.94 11.61
C MET A 168 4.40 -5.74 13.09
N LYS A 169 5.65 -6.03 13.47
CA LYS A 169 6.17 -5.75 14.81
C LYS A 169 6.14 -4.24 15.13
N GLU A 170 6.45 -3.40 14.15
CA GLU A 170 6.51 -1.93 14.33
C GLU A 170 5.13 -1.29 14.29
N GLU A 171 4.24 -1.77 13.43
CA GLU A 171 2.89 -1.22 13.24
C GLU A 171 1.87 -1.75 14.26
N ALA A 172 1.98 -3.02 14.65
CA ALA A 172 1.03 -3.71 15.52
C ALA A 172 1.72 -4.77 16.42
N PRO A 173 2.51 -4.34 17.43
CA PRO A 173 3.32 -5.25 18.26
C PRO A 173 2.48 -6.29 18.99
N GLU A 174 1.30 -5.93 19.50
CA GLU A 174 0.38 -6.86 20.17
C GLU A 174 -0.09 -7.98 19.24
N PHE A 175 -0.43 -7.65 18.00
CA PHE A 175 -0.84 -8.63 17.00
C PHE A 175 0.34 -9.50 16.54
N TYR A 176 1.54 -8.92 16.46
CA TYR A 176 2.79 -9.65 16.20
C TYR A 176 3.06 -10.74 17.23
N TYR A 177 3.09 -10.40 18.52
CA TYR A 177 3.36 -11.38 19.57
C TYR A 177 2.25 -12.43 19.67
N GLN A 178 0.98 -12.04 19.51
CA GLN A 178 -0.14 -13.00 19.47
C GLN A 178 -0.06 -13.96 18.28
N CYS A 179 0.42 -13.50 17.11
CA CYS A 179 0.57 -14.34 15.92
C CYS A 179 1.71 -15.35 16.09
N LEU A 180 2.84 -14.94 16.67
CA LEU A 180 3.95 -15.86 16.98
C LEU A 180 3.54 -16.94 18.00
N GLU A 181 2.79 -16.56 19.02
CA GLU A 181 2.33 -17.49 20.07
C GLU A 181 1.22 -18.43 19.57
N ARG A 182 0.19 -17.92 18.88
CA ARG A 182 -0.99 -18.71 18.49
C ARG A 182 -0.83 -19.45 17.16
N SER A 183 -0.23 -18.81 16.16
CA SER A 183 -0.15 -19.34 14.79
C SER A 183 1.13 -20.15 14.58
N LEU A 184 2.25 -19.68 15.14
CA LEU A 184 3.57 -20.33 15.00
C LEU A 184 3.97 -21.16 16.22
N LYS A 185 3.12 -21.18 17.27
CA LYS A 185 3.28 -22.00 18.49
C LYS A 185 4.65 -21.83 19.18
N MET A 186 5.22 -20.64 19.09
CA MET A 186 6.49 -20.33 19.74
C MET A 186 6.28 -20.04 21.23
N ASN A 187 7.19 -20.52 22.07
CA ASN A 187 7.29 -20.14 23.48
C ASN A 187 7.94 -18.76 23.62
N LEU A 188 7.78 -18.09 24.76
CA LEU A 188 8.30 -16.74 25.03
C LEU A 188 9.81 -16.61 24.73
N VAL A 189 10.61 -17.63 25.07
CA VAL A 189 12.05 -17.62 24.79
C VAL A 189 12.31 -17.64 23.28
N GLU A 190 11.59 -18.48 22.53
CA GLU A 190 11.71 -18.60 21.08
C GLU A 190 11.24 -17.32 20.38
N ILE A 191 10.16 -16.71 20.88
CA ILE A 191 9.65 -15.42 20.39
C ILE A 191 10.73 -14.34 20.53
N LEU A 192 11.37 -14.23 21.69
CA LEU A 192 12.39 -13.20 21.93
C LEU A 192 13.64 -13.44 21.06
N THR A 193 14.12 -14.68 20.97
CA THR A 193 15.26 -15.05 20.12
C THR A 193 14.97 -14.81 18.64
N PHE A 194 13.77 -15.19 18.18
CA PHE A 194 13.32 -14.92 16.81
C PHE A 194 13.23 -13.41 16.55
N THR A 195 12.67 -12.66 17.49
CA THR A 195 12.48 -11.21 17.39
C THR A 195 13.82 -10.47 17.29
N GLU A 196 14.82 -10.90 18.06
CA GLU A 196 16.18 -10.36 18.02
C GLU A 196 16.87 -10.72 16.69
N ALA A 197 16.78 -11.98 16.26
CA ALA A 197 17.37 -12.42 15.01
C ALA A 197 16.74 -11.72 13.79
N LEU A 198 15.43 -11.49 13.81
CA LEU A 198 14.70 -10.76 12.76
C LEU A 198 15.12 -9.28 12.67
N GLN A 199 15.58 -8.68 13.77
CA GLN A 199 16.12 -7.32 13.76
C GLN A 199 17.53 -7.23 13.16
N GLN A 200 18.32 -8.30 13.28
CA GLN A 200 19.70 -8.36 12.76
C GLN A 200 19.78 -8.66 11.26
N LEU A 201 18.67 -9.12 10.65
CA LEU A 201 18.48 -9.29 9.21
C LEU A 201 18.13 -7.97 8.50
#